data_AF-A0A069F2Z6-F1
#
_entry.id   AF-A0A069F2Z6-F1
#
_cell.length_a   1.000
_cell.length_b   1.000
_cell.length_c   1.000
_cell.angle_alpha   90.00
_cell.angle_beta   90.00
_cell.angle_gamma   90.00
#
_symmetry.space_group_name_H-M   'P 1'
#
loop_
_entity.id
_entity.type
_entity.pdbx_description
1 polymer ?
#
loop_
_entity_poly.entity_id
_entity_poly.type
_entity_poly.pdbx_seq_one_letter_code
_entity_poly.pdbx_strand_id
1 'polypeptide(L)'
;MNIGFLVIGIILSTLSKWLQVQGNDELGDLLVFPAAFFLGLALVTSFPFFKDWWREPSSRPRALRFASLVAAGILSFQLFAWLVFGQGEWLGALFLLPFFACVYFIIRTFK
;
A
#
# COMPACT_ATOMS: atom_id res chain seq x y z
N MET A 1 6.49 -15.36 -6.00
CA MET A 1 5.44 -14.33 -5.97
C MET A 1 5.95 -13.01 -5.41
N ASN A 2 6.60 -13.00 -4.25
CA ASN A 2 6.98 -11.78 -3.53
C ASN A 2 8.08 -10.94 -4.21
N ILE A 3 9.07 -11.60 -4.82
CA ILE A 3 10.20 -10.92 -5.48
C ILE A 3 9.71 -10.09 -6.68
N GLY A 4 8.73 -10.58 -7.44
CA GLY A 4 8.17 -9.84 -8.58
C GLY A 4 7.51 -8.52 -8.15
N PHE A 5 6.67 -8.57 -7.11
CA PHE A 5 6.04 -7.36 -6.56
C PHE A 5 7.06 -6.40 -5.95
N LEU A 6 8.09 -6.92 -5.28
CA LEU A 6 9.17 -6.11 -4.71
C LEU A 6 9.95 -5.37 -5.81
N VAL A 7 10.35 -6.09 -6.87
CA VAL A 7 11.10 -5.52 -8.00
C VAL A 7 10.27 -4.46 -8.71
N ILE A 8 8.99 -4.75 -9.00
CA ILE A 8 8.07 -3.78 -9.62
C ILE A 8 7.90 -2.55 -8.74
N GLY A 9 7.71 -2.73 -7.43
CA GLY A 9 7.56 -1.63 -6.47
C GLY A 9 8.81 -0.74 -6.39
N ILE A 10 10.00 -1.33 -6.37
CA ILE A 10 11.27 -0.58 -6.36
C ILE A 10 11.48 0.18 -7.67
N ILE A 11 11.22 -0.47 -8.81
CA ILE A 11 11.33 0.17 -10.13
C ILE A 11 10.38 1.37 -10.23
N LEU A 12 9.11 1.20 -9.87
CA LEU A 12 8.11 2.27 -9.89
C LEU A 12 8.48 3.41 -8.94
N SER A 13 8.98 3.10 -7.74
CA SER A 13 9.41 4.13 -6.78
C SER A 13 10.63 4.91 -7.28
N THR A 14 11.57 4.23 -7.93
CA THR A 14 12.76 4.86 -8.51
C THR A 14 12.39 5.74 -9.70
N LEU A 15 11.51 5.27 -10.59
CA LEU A 15 10.98 6.02 -11.72
C LEU A 15 10.18 7.24 -11.27
N SER A 16 9.35 7.10 -10.23
CA SER A 16 8.58 8.19 -9.63
C SER A 16 9.50 9.34 -9.18
N LYS A 17 10.53 9.03 -8.38
CA LYS A 17 11.50 10.03 -7.92
C LYS A 17 12.29 10.65 -9.08
N TRP A 18 12.65 9.84 -10.08
CA TRP A 18 13.36 10.33 -11.26
C TRP A 18 12.52 11.34 -12.05
N LEU A 19 11.22 11.09 -12.21
CA LEU A 19 10.30 12.00 -12.91
C LEU A 19 10.07 13.30 -12.15
N GLN A 20 9.95 13.25 -10.81
CA GLN A 20 9.90 14.46 -9.97
C GLN A 20 11.17 15.32 -10.15
N VAL A 21 12.36 14.69 -10.17
CA VAL A 21 13.62 15.43 -10.39
C VAL A 21 13.70 16.05 -11.79
N GLN A 22 13.04 15.47 -12.79
CA GLN A 22 12.96 16.04 -14.15
C GLN A 22 11.88 17.12 -14.30
N GLY A 23 11.19 17.51 -13.22
CA GLY A 23 10.15 18.53 -13.24
C GLY A 23 8.79 18.03 -13.74
N ASN A 24 8.57 16.72 -13.78
CA ASN A 24 7.29 16.10 -14.11
C ASN A 24 6.62 15.55 -12.84
N ASP A 25 6.35 16.47 -11.92
CA ASP A 25 5.92 16.16 -10.55
C ASP A 25 4.58 15.42 -10.52
N GLU A 26 3.64 15.75 -11.42
CA GLU A 26 2.33 15.09 -11.47
C GLU A 26 2.41 13.60 -11.80
N LEU A 27 3.21 13.22 -12.81
CA LEU A 27 3.40 11.81 -13.17
C LEU A 27 4.22 11.07 -12.12
N GLY A 28 5.22 11.73 -11.56
CA GLY A 28 6.02 11.20 -10.46
C GLY A 28 5.17 10.87 -9.24
N ASP A 29 4.29 11.78 -8.83
CA ASP A 29 3.35 11.60 -7.73
C ASP A 29 2.34 10.47 -7.99
N LEU A 30 1.79 10.42 -9.21
CA LEU A 30 0.84 9.38 -9.60
C LEU A 30 1.46 7.98 -9.52
N LEU A 31 2.74 7.83 -9.87
CA LEU A 31 3.48 6.57 -9.81
C LEU A 31 3.76 6.08 -8.38
N VAL A 32 3.70 6.96 -7.37
CA VAL A 32 3.87 6.53 -5.98
C VAL A 32 2.72 5.64 -5.52
N PHE A 33 1.51 5.83 -6.03
CA PHE A 33 0.34 4.99 -5.70
C PHE A 33 0.53 3.51 -6.08
N PRO A 34 0.79 3.15 -7.35
CA PRO A 34 1.05 1.75 -7.70
C PRO A 34 2.33 1.24 -7.04
N ALA A 35 3.37 2.07 -6.84
CA ALA A 35 4.58 1.67 -6.12
C ALA A 35 4.27 1.24 -4.68
N ALA A 36 3.54 2.08 -3.92
CA ALA A 36 3.15 1.79 -2.56
C ALA A 36 2.25 0.55 -2.46
N PHE A 37 1.31 0.39 -3.40
CA PHE A 37 0.45 -0.79 -3.47
C PHE A 37 1.27 -2.08 -3.69
N PHE A 38 2.18 -2.10 -4.66
CA PHE A 38 3.00 -3.28 -4.95
C PHE A 38 3.99 -3.59 -3.83
N LEU A 39 4.61 -2.58 -3.21
CA LEU A 39 5.47 -2.77 -2.04
C LEU A 39 4.68 -3.33 -0.85
N GLY A 40 3.48 -2.81 -0.62
CA GLY A 40 2.55 -3.30 0.38
C GLY A 40 2.21 -4.78 0.20
N LEU A 41 1.83 -5.16 -1.01
CA LEU A 41 1.55 -6.56 -1.35
C LEU A 41 2.79 -7.44 -1.23
N ALA A 42 3.96 -6.96 -1.65
CA ALA A 42 5.23 -7.70 -1.50
C ALA A 42 5.52 -7.98 -0.02
N LEU A 43 5.26 -7.02 0.86
CA LEU A 43 5.47 -7.16 2.29
C LEU A 43 4.45 -8.12 2.92
N VAL A 44 3.16 -7.97 2.60
CA VAL A 44 2.09 -8.89 3.06
C VAL A 44 2.38 -10.32 2.66
N THR A 45 2.72 -10.55 1.39
CA THR A 45 3.00 -11.89 0.87
C THR A 45 4.30 -12.47 1.41
N SER A 46 5.17 -11.66 2.03
CA SER A 46 6.41 -12.10 2.66
C SER A 46 6.21 -12.70 4.05
N PHE A 47 5.12 -12.38 4.73
CA PHE A 47 4.84 -12.95 6.03
C PHE A 47 4.49 -14.45 5.98
N PRO A 48 5.00 -15.25 6.94
CA PRO A 48 4.74 -16.69 6.99
C PRO A 48 3.24 -16.99 7.19
N PHE A 49 2.58 -16.30 8.12
CA PHE A 49 1.14 -16.51 8.38
C PHE A 49 0.26 -16.28 7.14
N PHE A 50 0.64 -15.33 6.27
CA PHE A 50 -0.11 -15.05 5.05
C PHE A 50 0.08 -16.18 4.02
N LYS A 51 1.29 -16.72 3.92
CA LYS A 51 1.58 -17.88 3.06
C LYS A 51 0.79 -19.10 3.50
N ASP A 52 0.67 -19.31 4.81
CA ASP A 52 -0.10 -20.41 5.37
C ASP A 52 -1.59 -20.27 5.04
N TRP A 53 -2.17 -19.08 5.26
CA TRP A 53 -3.56 -18.81 4.87
C TRP A 53 -3.82 -18.88 3.37
N TRP A 54 -2.82 -18.59 2.54
CA TRP A 54 -2.95 -18.66 1.08
C TRP A 54 -2.88 -20.10 0.54
N ARG A 55 -2.02 -20.93 1.15
CA ARG A 55 -1.87 -22.35 0.79
C ARG A 55 -3.13 -23.14 1.11
N GLU A 56 -3.75 -22.85 2.24
CA GLU A 56 -4.96 -23.54 2.69
C GLU A 56 -6.24 -22.96 2.05
N PRO A 57 -6.99 -23.73 1.22
CA PRO A 57 -8.13 -23.22 0.47
C PRO A 57 -9.24 -22.62 1.34
N SER A 58 -9.49 -23.19 2.52
CA SER A 58 -10.50 -22.73 3.48
C SER A 58 -10.12 -21.38 4.12
N SER A 59 -8.82 -21.06 4.20
CA SER A 59 -8.29 -19.82 4.77
C SER A 59 -8.04 -18.72 3.73
N ARG A 60 -8.16 -19.01 2.43
CA ARG A 60 -7.97 -18.01 1.36
C ARG A 60 -8.88 -16.78 1.46
N PRO A 61 -10.18 -16.89 1.81
CA PRO A 61 -11.02 -15.71 2.00
C PRO A 61 -10.50 -14.80 3.13
N ARG A 62 -9.90 -15.40 4.17
CA ARG A 62 -9.28 -14.66 5.28
C ARG A 62 -8.00 -13.95 4.82
N ALA A 63 -7.15 -14.61 4.02
CA ALA A 63 -5.98 -13.99 3.41
C ALA A 63 -6.35 -12.82 2.49
N LEU A 64 -7.38 -12.98 1.65
CA LEU A 64 -7.84 -11.92 0.76
C LEU A 64 -8.38 -10.71 1.54
N ARG A 65 -9.18 -10.92 2.59
CA ARG A 65 -9.66 -9.82 3.46
C ARG A 65 -8.52 -9.09 4.14
N PHE A 66 -7.48 -9.81 4.58
CA PHE A 66 -6.29 -9.20 5.16
C PHE A 66 -5.56 -8.35 4.12
N ALA A 67 -5.26 -8.92 2.95
CA ALA A 67 -4.58 -8.20 1.87
C ALA A 67 -5.37 -6.97 1.41
N SER A 68 -6.70 -7.06 1.30
CA SER A 68 -7.54 -5.93 0.93
C SER A 68 -7.53 -4.83 1.97
N LEU A 69 -7.58 -5.17 3.27
CA LEU A 69 -7.50 -4.19 4.35
C LEU A 69 -6.13 -3.49 4.38
N VAL A 70 -5.05 -4.25 4.19
CA VAL A 70 -3.70 -3.68 4.12
C VAL A 70 -3.56 -2.78 2.90
N ALA A 71 -4.02 -3.22 1.73
CA ALA A 71 -3.98 -2.42 0.51
C ALA A 71 -4.79 -1.12 0.64
N ALA A 72 -6.01 -1.20 1.19
CA ALA A 72 -6.85 -0.04 1.45
C ALA A 72 -6.19 0.94 2.43
N GLY A 73 -5.56 0.41 3.49
CA GLY A 73 -4.78 1.22 4.44
C GLY A 73 -3.62 1.93 3.77
N ILE A 74 -2.81 1.21 2.99
CA ILE A 74 -1.66 1.77 2.27
C ILE A 74 -2.09 2.86 1.28
N LEU A 75 -3.13 2.61 0.50
CA LEU A 75 -3.66 3.61 -0.44
C LEU A 75 -4.22 4.84 0.30
N SER A 76 -4.89 4.64 1.43
CA SER A 76 -5.40 5.75 2.25
C SER A 76 -4.26 6.60 2.80
N PHE A 77 -3.20 5.97 3.31
CA PHE A 77 -2.02 6.67 3.79
C PHE A 77 -1.27 7.39 2.65
N GLN A 78 -1.17 6.76 1.49
CA GLN A 78 -0.54 7.35 0.31
C GLN A 78 -1.32 8.57 -0.19
N LEU A 79 -2.65 8.51 -0.16
CA LEU A 79 -3.54 9.61 -0.52
C LEU A 79 -3.44 10.78 0.48
N PHE A 80 -3.36 10.47 1.78
CA PHE A 80 -3.04 11.45 2.81
C PHE A 80 -1.72 12.16 2.51
N ALA A 81 -0.65 11.39 2.25
CA ALA A 81 0.67 11.95 2.01
C ALA A 81 0.69 12.84 0.76
N TRP A 82 0.04 12.41 -0.32
CA TRP A 82 -0.05 13.20 -1.55
C TRP A 82 -0.87 14.48 -1.38
N LEU A 83 -2.04 14.43 -0.73
CA LEU A 83 -2.87 15.62 -0.54
C LEU A 83 -2.21 16.62 0.41
N VAL A 84 -1.69 16.17 1.55
CA VAL A 84 -1.14 17.06 2.58
C VAL A 84 0.25 17.58 2.22
N PHE A 85 1.15 16.72 1.74
CA PHE A 85 2.53 17.12 1.43
C PHE A 85 2.75 17.47 -0.03
N GLY A 86 2.02 16.85 -0.96
CA GLY A 86 2.13 17.14 -2.39
C GLY A 86 1.31 18.36 -2.81
N GLN A 87 0.04 18.44 -2.40
CA GLN A 87 -0.85 19.53 -2.80
C GLN A 87 -1.06 20.62 -1.73
N GLY A 88 -0.60 20.41 -0.50
CA GLY A 88 -0.82 21.36 0.61
C GLY A 88 -2.26 21.37 1.15
N GLU A 89 -3.08 20.39 0.75
CA GLU A 89 -4.49 20.28 1.14
C GLU A 89 -4.62 19.58 2.50
N TRP A 90 -4.84 20.38 3.56
CA TRP A 90 -4.97 19.89 4.93
C TRP A 90 -6.13 18.89 5.11
N LEU A 91 -7.17 18.98 4.27
CA LEU A 91 -8.29 18.03 4.25
C LEU A 91 -7.83 16.59 3.95
N GLY A 92 -6.66 16.43 3.33
CA GLY A 92 -6.01 15.13 3.14
C GLY A 92 -5.80 14.37 4.46
N ALA A 93 -5.68 15.07 5.60
CA ALA A 93 -5.60 14.47 6.93
C ALA A 93 -6.80 13.56 7.27
N LEU A 94 -7.96 13.77 6.66
CA LEU A 94 -9.13 12.91 6.84
C LEU A 94 -8.89 11.47 6.36
N PHE A 95 -7.97 11.25 5.42
CA PHE A 95 -7.59 9.91 4.97
C PHE A 95 -6.76 9.12 5.99
N LEU A 96 -6.32 9.74 7.08
CA LEU A 96 -5.79 9.01 8.22
C LEU A 96 -6.88 8.22 8.95
N LEU A 97 -8.14 8.66 8.92
CA LEU A 97 -9.25 7.94 9.55
C LEU A 97 -9.45 6.53 8.95
N PRO A 98 -9.62 6.34 7.62
CA PRO A 98 -9.71 5.01 7.05
C PRO A 98 -8.41 4.21 7.22
N PHE A 99 -7.24 4.85 7.25
CA PHE A 99 -5.97 4.16 7.57
C PHE A 99 -5.99 3.57 8.98
N PHE A 100 -6.27 4.37 10.00
CA PHE A 100 -6.34 3.90 11.39
C PHE A 100 -7.45 2.88 11.60
N ALA A 101 -8.59 3.03 10.93
CA ALA A 101 -9.65 2.04 10.94
C ALA A 101 -9.15 0.69 10.39
N CYS A 102 -8.46 0.68 9.24
CA CYS A 102 -7.89 -0.55 8.66
C CYS A 102 -6.87 -1.20 9.60
N VAL A 103 -5.96 -0.42 10.19
CA VAL A 103 -4.97 -0.90 11.16
C VAL A 103 -5.66 -1.51 12.38
N TYR A 104 -6.67 -0.84 12.93
CA TYR A 104 -7.45 -1.33 14.06
C TYR A 104 -8.17 -2.64 13.74
N PHE A 105 -8.82 -2.73 12.57
CA PHE A 105 -9.48 -3.96 12.13
C PHE A 105 -8.49 -5.11 11.97
N ILE A 106 -7.31 -4.84 11.42
CA ILE A 106 -6.24 -5.84 11.29
C ILE A 106 -5.84 -6.37 12.67
N ILE A 107 -5.50 -5.46 13.59
CA ILE A 107 -5.05 -5.83 14.95
C ILE A 107 -6.12 -6.61 15.71
N ARG A 108 -7.40 -6.25 15.54
CA ARG A 108 -8.51 -6.88 16.26
C ARG A 108 -8.94 -8.22 15.67
N THR A 109 -8.83 -8.40 14.35
CA THR A 109 -9.39 -9.57 13.64
C THR A 109 -8.34 -10.66 13.39
N PHE A 110 -7.06 -10.31 13.40
CA PHE A 110 -5.96 -11.21 13.07
C PHE A 110 -4.96 -11.38 14.21
N LYS A 111 -5.41 -11.09 15.45
CA LYS A 111 -4.71 -11.43 16.69
C LYS A 111 -4.70 -12.94 16.94
#